data_AF-A0A9X9F2F3-F1
#
_entry.id   AF-A0A9X9F2F3-F1
#
_cell.length_a   1.000
_cell.length_b   1.000
_cell.length_c   1.000
_cell.angle_alpha   90.00
_cell.angle_beta   90.00
_cell.angle_gamma   90.00
#
_symmetry.space_group_name_H-M   'P 1'
#
loop_
_entity.id
_entity.type
_entity.pdbx_description
1 polymer ?
#
loop_
_entity_poly.entity_id
_entity_poly.type
_entity_poly.pdbx_seq_one_letter_code
_entity_poly.pdbx_strand_id
1 'polypeptide(L)'
;ETVLDNSPHQAMSVKTGKGYPYKWDDWINKAEAEALPGAIDFLKYTESKGVDIYYISNRKTNQLDATIKNLERVGAPQATKEHILLQDPKEKGKEKRRELVSQTHDIVLFFGDNLSDFTGFDGKSVKDRNQTVADSKAQFGEKFIIFPNPMYGDWEGALYDYDFKKSDAEKDKIRRDNLKSFDVK
;
A
#
# COMPACT_ATOMS: atom_id res chain seq x y z
N GLU A 1 -3.35 -2.40 -0.69
CA GLU A 1 -4.81 -2.52 -0.84
C GLU A 1 -5.16 -1.82 -2.16
N THR A 2 -4.56 -2.32 -3.24
CA THR A 2 -4.60 -1.67 -4.56
C THR A 2 -5.00 -2.69 -5.63
N VAL A 3 -4.30 -3.82 -5.66
CA VAL A 3 -4.67 -4.99 -6.49
C VAL A 3 -5.27 -6.10 -5.64
N LEU A 4 -4.67 -6.43 -4.50
CA LEU A 4 -5.13 -7.50 -3.61
C LEU A 4 -5.85 -6.93 -2.39
N ASP A 5 -6.99 -7.51 -2.03
CA ASP A 5 -7.77 -7.18 -0.85
C ASP A 5 -7.36 -8.04 0.36
N ASN A 6 -6.75 -7.42 1.38
CA ASN A 6 -6.40 -8.08 2.64
C ASN A 6 -7.38 -7.75 3.78
N SER A 7 -8.56 -7.17 3.47
CA SER A 7 -9.60 -6.88 4.46
C SER A 7 -10.03 -8.09 5.32
N PRO A 8 -9.98 -9.37 4.84
CA PRO A 8 -10.26 -10.52 5.72
C PRO A 8 -9.26 -10.64 6.88
N HIS A 9 -8.00 -10.26 6.69
CA HIS A 9 -7.02 -10.19 7.78
C HIS A 9 -7.39 -9.10 8.79
N GLN A 10 -7.79 -7.92 8.32
CA GLN A 10 -8.23 -6.83 9.20
C GLN A 10 -9.49 -7.22 9.98
N ALA A 11 -10.43 -7.93 9.35
CA ALA A 11 -11.60 -8.49 10.03
C ALA A 11 -11.23 -9.53 11.09
N MET A 12 -10.22 -10.37 10.84
CA MET A 12 -9.66 -11.29 11.83
C MET A 12 -9.08 -10.55 13.03
N SER A 13 -8.32 -9.47 12.80
CA SER A 13 -7.78 -8.64 13.89
C SER A 13 -8.88 -8.05 14.77
N VAL A 14 -9.97 -7.55 14.19
CA VAL A 14 -11.14 -7.06 14.95
C VAL A 14 -11.78 -8.18 15.77
N LYS A 15 -12.03 -9.35 15.16
CA LYS A 15 -12.68 -10.49 15.83
C LYS A 15 -11.86 -11.07 16.98
N THR A 16 -10.53 -11.06 16.86
CA THR A 16 -9.62 -11.68 17.83
C THR A 16 -9.05 -10.70 18.85
N GLY A 17 -9.22 -9.38 18.63
CA GLY A 17 -8.57 -8.33 19.42
C GLY A 17 -7.05 -8.28 19.25
N LYS A 18 -6.49 -8.94 18.22
CA LYS A 18 -5.04 -9.01 17.97
C LYS A 18 -4.69 -8.31 16.67
N GLY A 19 -4.08 -7.13 16.78
CA GLY A 19 -3.69 -6.31 15.63
C GLY A 19 -2.49 -6.84 14.86
N TYR A 20 -2.20 -6.21 13.73
CA TYR A 20 -0.99 -6.45 12.95
C TYR A 20 0.28 -6.37 13.83
N PRO A 21 1.30 -7.23 13.63
CA PRO A 21 1.44 -8.22 12.55
C PRO A 21 0.90 -9.62 12.89
N TYR A 22 0.05 -9.77 13.90
CA TYR A 22 -0.47 -11.08 14.30
C TYR A 22 -1.14 -11.82 13.13
N LYS A 23 -0.64 -13.02 12.79
CA LYS A 23 -1.15 -13.87 11.69
C LYS A 23 -1.05 -13.27 10.29
N TRP A 24 -0.32 -12.17 10.09
CA TRP A 24 -0.12 -11.59 8.76
C TRP A 24 0.61 -12.54 7.80
N ASP A 25 1.75 -13.10 8.23
CA ASP A 25 2.51 -14.03 7.38
C ASP A 25 1.69 -15.29 7.07
N ASP A 26 0.83 -15.76 7.99
CA ASP A 26 -0.09 -16.87 7.75
C ASP A 26 -1.16 -16.51 6.69
N TRP A 27 -1.71 -15.29 6.74
CA TRP A 27 -2.63 -14.78 5.72
C TRP A 27 -1.96 -14.70 4.35
N ILE A 28 -0.75 -14.17 4.27
CA ILE A 28 0.01 -14.09 3.02
C ILE A 28 0.27 -15.48 2.44
N ASN A 29 0.69 -16.44 3.27
CA ASN A 29 1.00 -17.81 2.85
C ASN A 29 -0.23 -18.58 2.32
N LYS A 30 -1.44 -18.20 2.74
CA LYS A 30 -2.68 -18.75 2.18
C LYS A 30 -2.87 -18.36 0.72
N ALA A 31 -2.33 -17.21 0.29
CA ALA A 31 -2.40 -16.71 -1.08
C ALA A 31 -3.83 -16.69 -1.63
N GLU A 32 -4.80 -16.30 -0.78
CA GLU A 32 -6.23 -16.37 -1.05
C GLU A 32 -6.91 -14.99 -1.10
N ALA A 33 -6.13 -13.90 -1.05
CA ALA A 33 -6.68 -12.55 -1.20
C ALA A 33 -7.39 -12.41 -2.55
N GLU A 34 -8.59 -11.83 -2.54
CA GLU A 34 -9.31 -11.52 -3.78
C GLU A 34 -8.69 -10.30 -4.47
N ALA A 35 -8.94 -10.17 -5.77
CA ALA A 35 -8.58 -8.96 -6.47
C ALA A 35 -9.59 -7.84 -6.14
N LEU A 36 -9.09 -6.62 -5.97
CA LEU A 36 -9.93 -5.45 -5.86
C LEU A 36 -10.68 -5.19 -7.18
N PRO A 37 -11.91 -4.63 -7.11
CA PRO A 37 -12.74 -4.41 -8.29
C PRO A 37 -12.01 -3.61 -9.39
N GLY A 38 -12.06 -4.11 -10.62
CA GLY A 38 -11.46 -3.48 -11.79
C GLY A 38 -9.94 -3.63 -11.96
N ALA A 39 -9.22 -4.10 -10.94
CA ALA A 39 -7.76 -4.21 -11.00
C ALA A 39 -7.31 -5.18 -12.10
N ILE A 40 -7.89 -6.38 -12.18
CA ILE A 40 -7.47 -7.41 -13.14
C ILE A 40 -7.77 -7.00 -14.58
N ASP A 41 -8.93 -6.41 -14.85
CA ASP A 41 -9.30 -5.96 -16.19
C ASP A 41 -8.39 -4.81 -16.65
N PHE A 42 -8.08 -3.87 -15.76
CA PHE A 42 -7.11 -2.80 -16.05
C PHE A 42 -5.72 -3.36 -16.37
N LEU A 43 -5.22 -4.30 -15.57
CA LEU A 43 -3.91 -4.89 -15.78
C LEU A 43 -3.84 -5.69 -17.09
N LYS A 44 -4.87 -6.49 -17.41
CA LYS A 44 -4.95 -7.21 -18.69
C LYS A 44 -5.04 -6.25 -19.88
N TYR A 45 -5.79 -5.17 -19.75
CA TYR A 45 -5.82 -4.12 -20.76
C TYR A 45 -4.43 -3.52 -20.96
N THR A 46 -3.70 -3.23 -19.87
CA THR A 46 -2.35 -2.68 -19.90
C THR A 46 -1.37 -3.62 -20.62
N GLU A 47 -1.38 -4.91 -20.27
CA GLU A 47 -0.58 -5.94 -20.96
C GLU A 47 -0.95 -6.04 -22.44
N SER A 48 -2.24 -5.98 -22.80
CA SER A 48 -2.69 -6.03 -24.20
C SER A 48 -2.23 -4.83 -25.05
N LYS A 49 -1.81 -3.73 -24.40
CA LYS A 49 -1.20 -2.56 -25.04
C LYS A 49 0.32 -2.64 -25.12
N GLY A 50 0.91 -3.76 -24.68
CA GLY A 50 2.36 -3.93 -24.65
C GLY A 50 3.05 -3.07 -23.59
N VAL A 51 2.33 -2.69 -22.53
CA VAL A 51 2.89 -1.92 -21.43
C VAL A 51 3.28 -2.87 -20.30
N ASP A 52 4.53 -2.73 -19.84
CA ASP A 52 5.04 -3.49 -18.71
C ASP A 52 4.43 -2.99 -17.39
N ILE A 53 4.17 -3.94 -16.51
CA ILE A 53 3.53 -3.77 -15.21
C ILE A 53 4.54 -4.15 -14.13
N TYR A 54 4.73 -3.26 -13.17
CA TYR A 54 5.60 -3.51 -12.02
C TYR A 54 4.80 -3.45 -10.72
N TYR A 55 4.70 -4.59 -10.02
CA TYR A 55 4.05 -4.72 -8.72
C TYR A 55 5.04 -4.35 -7.60
N ILE A 56 5.19 -3.05 -7.33
CA ILE A 56 6.07 -2.55 -6.27
C ILE A 56 5.35 -2.60 -4.92
N SER A 57 5.72 -3.53 -4.05
CA SER A 57 4.98 -3.85 -2.81
C SER A 57 5.87 -3.95 -1.58
N ASN A 58 5.38 -3.50 -0.42
CA ASN A 58 6.09 -3.67 0.86
C ASN A 58 5.77 -5.01 1.55
N ARG A 59 5.22 -5.99 0.82
CA ARG A 59 5.42 -7.39 1.19
C ARG A 59 6.92 -7.70 1.24
N LYS A 60 7.32 -8.59 2.14
CA LYS A 60 8.73 -8.97 2.34
C LYS A 60 9.19 -9.85 1.17
N THR A 61 10.46 -9.77 0.77
CA THR A 61 11.01 -10.62 -0.31
C THR A 61 10.82 -12.12 -0.09
N ASN A 62 10.83 -12.59 1.16
CA ASN A 62 10.55 -14.00 1.48
C ASN A 62 9.07 -14.41 1.28
N GLN A 63 8.19 -13.47 0.96
CA GLN A 63 6.77 -13.69 0.62
C GLN A 63 6.54 -13.70 -0.91
N LEU A 64 7.60 -13.72 -1.72
CA LEU A 64 7.50 -13.64 -3.18
C LEU A 64 6.67 -14.79 -3.76
N ASP A 65 6.99 -16.04 -3.42
CA ASP A 65 6.29 -17.21 -3.97
C ASP A 65 4.80 -17.21 -3.62
N ALA A 66 4.46 -16.87 -2.38
CA ALA A 66 3.07 -16.73 -1.95
C ALA A 66 2.35 -15.57 -2.67
N THR A 67 3.08 -14.49 -2.98
CA THR A 67 2.54 -13.34 -3.73
C THR A 67 2.31 -13.67 -5.20
N ILE A 68 3.26 -14.35 -5.85
CA ILE A 68 3.10 -14.91 -7.20
C ILE A 68 1.87 -15.80 -7.25
N LYS A 69 1.79 -16.80 -6.35
CA LYS A 69 0.65 -17.71 -6.27
C LYS A 69 -0.69 -16.97 -6.14
N ASN A 70 -0.73 -15.91 -5.34
CA ASN A 70 -1.96 -15.13 -5.17
C ASN A 70 -2.31 -14.34 -6.45
N LEU A 71 -1.32 -13.73 -7.11
CA LEU A 71 -1.49 -12.97 -8.35
C LEU A 71 -1.93 -13.88 -9.51
N GLU A 72 -1.31 -15.06 -9.65
CA GLU A 72 -1.72 -16.09 -10.60
C GLU A 72 -3.15 -16.55 -10.34
N ARG A 73 -3.51 -16.80 -9.07
CA ARG A 73 -4.87 -17.21 -8.67
C ARG A 73 -5.94 -16.20 -9.10
N VAL A 74 -5.65 -14.91 -8.98
CA VAL A 74 -6.60 -13.85 -9.38
C VAL A 74 -6.49 -13.49 -10.87
N GLY A 75 -5.56 -14.09 -11.61
CA GLY A 75 -5.36 -13.85 -13.03
C GLY A 75 -4.69 -12.52 -13.36
N ALA A 76 -3.85 -12.00 -12.46
CA ALA A 76 -3.04 -10.82 -12.72
C ALA A 76 -1.92 -11.16 -13.72
N PRO A 77 -1.74 -10.37 -14.80
CA PRO A 77 -0.70 -10.60 -15.80
C PRO A 77 0.70 -10.33 -15.24
N GLN A 78 1.74 -10.80 -15.92
CA GLN A 78 3.14 -10.54 -15.55
C GLN A 78 3.44 -10.90 -14.06
N ALA A 79 2.80 -11.94 -13.54
CA ALA A 79 2.98 -12.39 -12.15
C ALA A 79 4.30 -13.16 -11.97
N THR A 80 5.44 -12.54 -12.31
CA THR A 80 6.77 -13.16 -12.24
C THR A 80 7.71 -12.34 -11.34
N LYS A 81 8.83 -12.94 -10.94
CA LYS A 81 9.83 -12.29 -10.08
C LYS A 81 10.47 -11.06 -10.73
N GLU A 82 10.46 -10.94 -12.05
CA GLU A 82 10.99 -9.80 -12.80
C GLU A 82 10.07 -8.57 -12.68
N HIS A 83 8.77 -8.79 -12.53
CA HIS A 83 7.75 -7.74 -12.46
C HIS A 83 7.24 -7.49 -11.04
N ILE A 84 7.51 -8.38 -10.09
CA ILE A 84 7.10 -8.24 -8.68
C ILE A 84 8.29 -7.78 -7.83
N LEU A 85 8.29 -6.50 -7.46
CA LEU A 85 9.39 -5.86 -6.73
C LEU A 85 9.03 -5.69 -5.25
N LEU A 86 9.36 -6.71 -4.45
CA LEU A 86 9.10 -6.74 -3.01
C LEU A 86 10.15 -5.99 -2.19
N GLN A 87 9.85 -5.71 -0.93
CA GLN A 87 10.70 -4.90 -0.06
C GLN A 87 11.85 -5.71 0.54
N ASP A 88 13.08 -5.24 0.33
CA ASP A 88 14.26 -5.77 1.01
C ASP A 88 14.21 -5.47 2.52
N PRO A 89 14.72 -6.34 3.42
CA PRO A 89 14.61 -6.15 4.87
C PRO A 89 15.18 -4.84 5.44
N LYS A 90 16.11 -4.19 4.72
CA LYS A 90 16.74 -2.92 5.12
C LYS A 90 16.25 -1.72 4.31
N GLU A 91 15.37 -1.94 3.34
CA GLU A 91 14.83 -0.90 2.48
C GLU A 91 13.72 -0.13 3.20
N LYS A 92 13.71 1.19 2.99
CA LYS A 92 12.65 2.08 3.47
C LYS A 92 11.94 2.69 2.27
N GLY A 93 10.61 2.70 2.31
CA GLY A 93 9.80 3.19 1.20
C GLY A 93 9.94 2.33 -0.05
N LYS A 94 9.60 2.93 -1.20
CA LYS A 94 9.57 2.26 -2.51
C LYS A 94 10.41 2.96 -3.58
N GLU A 95 11.08 4.07 -3.23
CA GLU A 95 11.77 4.92 -4.20
C GLU A 95 12.86 4.17 -4.97
N LYS A 96 13.70 3.38 -4.29
CA LYS A 96 14.74 2.56 -4.93
C LYS A 96 14.18 1.65 -6.03
N ARG A 97 13.01 1.06 -5.82
CA ARG A 97 12.35 0.17 -6.79
C ARG A 97 11.68 0.96 -7.93
N ARG A 98 11.15 2.16 -7.65
CA ARG A 98 10.67 3.08 -8.71
C ARG A 98 11.82 3.54 -9.59
N GLU A 99 12.94 3.95 -8.98
CA GLU A 99 14.16 4.35 -9.69
C GLU A 99 14.69 3.21 -10.56
N LEU A 100 14.71 1.97 -10.06
CA LEU A 100 15.12 0.79 -10.82
C LEU A 100 14.28 0.62 -12.09
N VAL A 101 12.96 0.72 -11.99
CA VAL A 101 12.06 0.63 -13.15
C VAL A 101 12.30 1.80 -14.11
N SER A 102 12.52 3.01 -13.58
CA SER A 102 12.74 4.20 -14.41
C SER A 102 14.04 4.20 -15.23
N GLN A 103 14.98 3.31 -14.90
CA GLN A 103 16.21 3.14 -15.70
C GLN A 103 15.95 2.49 -17.06
N THR A 104 14.87 1.72 -17.18
CA THR A 104 14.54 0.96 -18.39
C THR A 104 13.16 1.32 -18.96
N HIS A 105 12.32 2.03 -18.20
CA HIS A 105 10.94 2.37 -18.58
C HIS A 105 10.59 3.81 -18.21
N ASP A 106 9.76 4.44 -19.03
CA ASP A 106 9.04 5.64 -18.61
C ASP A 106 7.78 5.25 -17.83
N ILE A 107 7.77 5.51 -16.52
CA ILE A 107 6.60 5.20 -15.69
C ILE A 107 5.51 6.25 -15.93
N VAL A 108 4.51 5.87 -16.72
CA VAL A 108 3.40 6.75 -17.12
C VAL A 108 2.32 6.90 -16.05
N LEU A 109 2.09 5.87 -15.22
CA LEU A 109 1.07 5.85 -14.17
C LEU A 109 1.56 5.13 -12.92
N PHE A 110 1.10 5.58 -11.76
CA PHE A 110 1.26 4.93 -10.47
C PHE A 110 -0.12 4.62 -9.87
N PHE A 111 -0.25 3.48 -9.20
CA PHE A 111 -1.47 3.04 -8.55
C PHE A 111 -1.16 2.67 -7.10
N GLY A 112 -1.94 3.18 -6.15
CA GLY A 112 -1.67 2.94 -4.73
C GLY A 112 -2.78 3.41 -3.79
N ASP A 113 -2.89 2.80 -2.62
CA ASP A 113 -3.78 3.25 -1.55
C ASP A 113 -3.06 4.11 -0.51
N ASN A 114 -1.73 4.13 -0.54
CA ASN A 114 -0.89 4.92 0.34
C ASN A 114 -0.14 5.99 -0.46
N LEU A 115 0.09 7.17 0.14
CA LEU A 115 0.80 8.25 -0.54
C LEU A 115 2.25 7.88 -0.89
N SER A 116 2.90 7.04 -0.09
CA SER A 116 4.25 6.52 -0.36
C SER A 116 4.32 5.51 -1.51
N ASP A 117 3.18 5.14 -2.11
CA ASP A 117 3.16 4.45 -3.40
C ASP A 117 3.56 5.39 -4.54
N PHE A 118 3.34 6.69 -4.36
CA PHE A 118 3.77 7.78 -5.24
C PHE A 118 5.10 8.38 -4.77
N THR A 119 5.74 9.17 -5.64
CA THR A 119 7.00 9.85 -5.32
C THR A 119 6.75 11.07 -4.42
N GLY A 120 7.64 11.32 -3.47
CA GLY A 120 7.67 12.58 -2.70
C GLY A 120 6.90 12.62 -1.37
N PHE A 121 6.31 11.51 -0.91
CA PHE A 121 5.48 11.48 0.30
C PHE A 121 6.10 10.75 1.51
N ASP A 122 7.27 10.13 1.34
CA ASP A 122 7.88 9.26 2.34
C ASP A 122 8.20 10.00 3.67
N GLY A 123 7.81 9.39 4.79
CA GLY A 123 8.25 9.78 6.14
C GLY A 123 7.79 11.17 6.62
N LYS A 124 6.79 11.77 5.99
CA LYS A 124 6.31 13.12 6.31
C LYS A 124 5.34 13.15 7.49
N SER A 125 5.34 14.25 8.24
CA SER A 125 4.32 14.52 9.26
C SER A 125 2.92 14.59 8.63
N VAL A 126 1.86 14.46 9.45
CA VAL A 126 0.46 14.62 8.97
C VAL A 126 0.26 15.94 8.25
N LYS A 127 0.84 17.04 8.76
CA LYS A 127 0.76 18.36 8.13
C LYS A 127 1.45 18.35 6.77
N ASP A 128 2.69 17.87 6.72
CA ASP A 128 3.52 17.99 5.52
C ASP A 128 3.05 17.05 4.41
N ARG A 129 2.60 15.83 4.74
CA ARG A 129 2.02 14.92 3.73
C ARG A 129 0.75 15.51 3.13
N ASN A 130 -0.10 16.15 3.94
CA ASN A 130 -1.33 16.76 3.47
C ASN A 130 -1.06 18.02 2.61
N GLN A 131 -0.06 18.82 3.00
CA GLN A 131 0.38 19.95 2.18
C GLN A 131 0.97 19.46 0.84
N THR A 132 1.79 18.40 0.87
CA THR A 132 2.34 17.79 -0.35
C THR A 132 1.23 17.32 -1.31
N VAL A 133 0.12 16.78 -0.78
CA VAL A 133 -1.06 16.45 -1.62
C VAL A 133 -1.64 17.71 -2.27
N ALA A 134 -1.78 18.81 -1.53
CA ALA A 134 -2.30 20.06 -2.07
C ALA A 134 -1.38 20.67 -3.16
N ASP A 135 -0.07 20.55 -2.97
CA ASP A 135 0.94 21.01 -3.91
C ASP A 135 0.95 20.15 -5.19
N SER A 136 0.82 18.83 -5.04
CA SER A 136 0.77 17.86 -6.15
C SER A 136 -0.66 17.55 -6.65
N LYS A 137 -1.66 18.37 -6.31
CA LYS A 137 -3.09 18.10 -6.63
C LYS A 137 -3.36 17.74 -8.09
N ALA A 138 -2.63 18.34 -9.03
CA ALA A 138 -2.80 18.11 -10.46
C ALA A 138 -2.31 16.73 -10.92
N GLN A 139 -1.55 16.01 -10.09
CA GLN A 139 -1.07 14.66 -10.40
C GLN A 139 -2.11 13.59 -10.05
N PHE A 140 -3.00 13.84 -9.11
CA PHE A 140 -4.00 12.85 -8.69
C PHE A 140 -5.10 12.70 -9.74
N GLY A 141 -5.31 11.46 -10.20
CA GLY A 141 -6.18 11.13 -11.34
C GLY A 141 -5.52 11.26 -12.71
N GLU A 142 -4.31 11.81 -12.77
CA GLU A 142 -3.51 11.96 -14.00
C GLU A 142 -2.33 10.97 -14.02
N LYS A 143 -1.40 11.13 -13.07
CA LYS A 143 -0.21 10.26 -12.91
C LYS A 143 -0.30 9.39 -11.65
N PHE A 144 -0.98 9.88 -10.62
CA PHE A 144 -1.17 9.20 -9.33
C PHE A 144 -2.63 8.76 -9.19
N ILE A 145 -2.87 7.47 -9.33
CA ILE A 145 -4.21 6.89 -9.20
C ILE A 145 -4.35 6.32 -7.79
N ILE A 146 -5.06 7.07 -6.93
CA ILE A 146 -5.21 6.75 -5.51
C ILE A 146 -6.46 5.92 -5.22
N PHE A 147 -6.33 4.96 -4.30
CA PHE A 147 -7.42 4.12 -3.82
C PHE A 147 -7.71 4.38 -2.33
N PRO A 148 -8.96 4.16 -1.87
CA PRO A 148 -9.32 4.37 -0.48
C PRO A 148 -8.89 3.19 0.40
N ASN A 149 -8.03 3.44 1.39
CA ASN A 149 -7.76 2.50 2.49
C ASN A 149 -7.84 3.22 3.85
N PRO A 150 -9.02 3.21 4.50
CA PRO A 150 -9.20 3.76 5.84
C PRO A 150 -8.84 2.76 6.96
N MET A 151 -8.31 1.57 6.62
CA MET A 151 -8.04 0.52 7.61
C MET A 151 -6.66 0.67 8.25
N TYR A 152 -5.65 1.02 7.45
CA TYR A 152 -4.27 1.23 7.90
C TYR A 152 -3.47 1.97 6.82
N GLY A 153 -2.25 2.43 7.14
CA GLY A 153 -1.32 3.02 6.18
C GLY A 153 -0.44 4.10 6.78
N ASP A 154 0.32 4.82 5.96
CA ASP A 154 1.21 5.88 6.45
C ASP A 154 0.43 7.06 7.04
N TRP A 155 -0.85 7.23 6.71
CA TRP A 155 -1.71 8.23 7.36
C TRP A 155 -1.87 7.93 8.86
N GLU A 156 -1.91 6.65 9.24
CA GLU A 156 -1.91 6.23 10.63
C GLU A 156 -0.50 6.32 11.22
N GLY A 157 0.50 5.83 10.48
CA GLY A 157 1.91 5.90 10.89
C GLY A 157 2.37 7.33 11.19
N ALA A 158 1.98 8.30 10.37
CA ALA A 158 2.32 9.70 10.55
C ALA A 158 1.73 10.32 11.83
N LEU A 159 0.62 9.80 12.37
CA LEU A 159 0.11 10.20 13.68
C LEU A 159 1.03 9.73 14.81
N TYR A 160 1.72 8.61 14.61
CA TYR A 160 2.64 8.02 15.58
C TYR A 160 4.10 8.43 15.34
N ASP A 161 4.38 9.41 14.47
CA ASP A 161 5.73 9.74 14.00
C ASP A 161 6.49 8.51 13.46
N TYR A 162 5.75 7.60 12.81
CA TYR A 162 6.17 6.31 12.30
C TYR A 162 6.73 5.34 13.36
N ASP A 163 6.50 5.62 14.64
CA ASP A 163 6.84 4.74 15.76
C ASP A 163 5.65 3.86 16.14
N PHE A 164 5.53 2.72 15.47
CA PHE A 164 4.51 1.72 15.78
C PHE A 164 4.79 0.91 17.06
N LYS A 165 5.90 1.15 17.77
CA LYS A 165 6.22 0.47 19.04
C LYS A 165 5.49 1.09 20.24
N LYS A 166 4.85 2.24 20.06
CA LYS A 166 3.93 2.83 21.05
C LYS A 166 2.92 1.80 21.53
N SER A 167 2.65 1.83 22.82
CA SER A 167 1.63 1.00 23.47
C SER A 167 0.24 1.30 22.92
N ASP A 168 -0.69 0.36 23.10
CA ASP A 168 -2.07 0.52 22.64
C ASP A 168 -2.75 1.72 23.30
N ALA A 169 -2.43 2.02 24.56
CA ALA A 169 -2.93 3.19 25.28
C ALA A 169 -2.42 4.51 24.68
N GLU A 170 -1.14 4.57 24.31
CA GLU A 170 -0.57 5.75 23.63
C GLU A 170 -1.22 5.95 22.26
N LYS A 171 -1.39 4.87 21.49
CA LYS A 171 -2.05 4.92 20.18
C LYS A 171 -3.52 5.36 20.29
N ASP A 172 -4.28 4.84 21.26
CA ASP A 172 -5.66 5.27 21.52
C ASP A 172 -5.73 6.77 21.81
N LYS A 173 -4.87 7.27 22.71
CA LYS A 173 -4.79 8.69 23.03
C LYS A 173 -4.47 9.54 21.80
N ILE A 174 -3.42 9.19 21.04
CA ILE A 174 -3.02 9.93 19.84
C ILE A 174 -4.15 9.98 18.81
N ARG A 175 -4.84 8.86 18.57
CA ARG A 175 -5.97 8.79 17.64
C ARG A 175 -7.09 9.75 18.07
N ARG A 176 -7.44 9.78 19.36
CA ARG A 176 -8.48 10.67 19.90
C ARG A 176 -8.06 12.15 19.84
N ASP A 177 -6.84 12.46 20.24
CA ASP A 177 -6.32 13.83 20.28
C ASP A 177 -6.24 14.48 18.89
N ASN A 178 -6.17 13.69 17.82
CA ASN A 178 -6.15 14.17 16.43
C ASN A 178 -7.55 14.32 15.80
N LEU A 179 -8.62 13.98 16.52
CA LEU A 179 -9.98 14.25 16.07
C LEU A 179 -10.26 15.76 16.16
N LYS A 180 -10.81 16.33 15.09
CA LYS A 180 -11.32 17.71 15.08
C LYS A 180 -12.80 17.68 15.39
N SER A 181 -13.18 17.92 16.64
CA SER A 181 -14.57 17.94 17.09
C SER A 181 -15.21 19.33 16.96
N PHE A 182 -16.53 19.34 16.81
CA PHE A 182 -17.37 20.53 16.96
C PHE A 182 -17.81 20.66 18.43
N ASP A 183 -17.74 21.86 19.00
CA ASP A 183 -18.20 22.14 20.36
C ASP A 183 -19.69 22.52 20.35
N VAL A 184 -20.52 21.65 20.93
CA VAL A 184 -21.97 21.84 21.07
C VAL A 184 -22.19 22.61 22.38
N LYS A 185 -21.96 23.93 22.36
CA LYS A 185 -22.43 24.77 23.46
C LYS A 185 -23.95 24.86 23.50
#